data_AF-A0A7C5ZBX0-F1
#
_entry.id   AF-A0A7C5ZBX0-F1
#
_cell.length_a   1.000
_cell.length_b   1.000
_cell.length_c   1.000
_cell.angle_alpha   90.00
_cell.angle_beta   90.00
_cell.angle_gamma   90.00
#
_symmetry.space_group_name_H-M   'P 1'
#
loop_
_entity.id
_entity.type
_entity.pdbx_description
1 polymer ?
#
loop_
_entity_poly.entity_id
_entity_poly.type
_entity_poly.pdbx_seq_one_letter_code
_entity_poly.pdbx_strand_id
1 'polypeptide(L)'
;MPLRSPTKASPPKSLFIPQAISSFLALVPCDYATSFHSCNGEHSKVGCIRKQIQFYVRVCVLILSLPAMSLAQAVHARVPESNFDAERAFGYLRQQVAFGPRVPGSAAHEQTRALILRTLSECGFTTSVQEFEAYAPAMKQVVRGFNLIGIYPPGSRAHVILSAHYDTRCIAELDPNPARRELPILGANDGASGVAVLLELARVIHQRKALNTPIALVFFDLEDQGLGADSRGFCLGSRYLAANLPPALIDFEIGINLDMVGDAQLTLPYEAFSFQAAPELVEAIWEIGAQVDSAVFVKRKGPAV
;
A
#
# COMPACT_ATOMS: atom_id res chain seq x y z
N MET A 1 50.46 12.08 -40.73
CA MET A 1 50.24 10.67 -40.33
C MET A 1 51.55 10.15 -39.71
N PRO A 2 51.54 9.41 -38.60
CA PRO A 2 50.42 8.67 -38.03
C PRO A 2 49.82 9.30 -36.76
N LEU A 3 48.52 9.09 -36.61
CA LEU A 3 47.70 9.47 -35.46
C LEU A 3 48.11 8.66 -34.23
N ARG A 4 48.37 9.34 -33.11
CA ARG A 4 48.45 8.69 -31.80
C ARG A 4 47.05 8.16 -31.45
N SER A 5 46.96 6.86 -31.25
CA SER A 5 45.79 6.19 -30.72
C SER A 5 45.53 6.67 -29.29
N PRO A 6 44.27 6.99 -28.92
CA PRO A 6 43.94 7.16 -27.51
C PRO A 6 44.03 5.79 -26.83
N THR A 7 44.85 5.72 -25.79
CA THR A 7 44.90 4.60 -24.86
C THR A 7 43.50 4.32 -24.34
N LYS A 8 42.98 3.12 -24.61
CA LYS A 8 41.78 2.57 -23.99
C LYS A 8 41.95 2.65 -22.48
N ALA A 9 41.24 3.56 -21.83
CA ALA A 9 40.93 3.43 -20.42
C ALA A 9 40.15 2.12 -20.28
N SER A 10 40.70 1.18 -19.52
CA SER A 10 39.96 -0.01 -19.10
C SER A 10 38.69 0.45 -18.36
N PRO A 11 37.51 -0.10 -18.69
CA PRO A 11 36.31 0.19 -17.92
C PRO A 11 36.56 -0.16 -16.46
N PRO A 12 35.99 0.59 -15.49
CA PRO A 12 36.00 0.16 -14.10
C PRO A 12 35.43 -1.26 -14.06
N LYS A 13 36.15 -2.14 -13.38
CA LYS A 13 35.83 -3.56 -13.23
C LYS A 13 34.35 -3.71 -12.88
N SER A 14 33.53 -4.03 -13.87
CA SER A 14 32.18 -4.53 -13.66
C SER A 14 32.34 -5.92 -13.05
N LEU A 15 32.41 -5.95 -11.74
CA LEU A 15 32.29 -7.17 -10.98
C LEU A 15 30.85 -7.63 -11.14
N PHE A 16 30.63 -8.50 -12.12
CA PHE A 16 29.52 -9.43 -12.15
C PHE A 16 29.51 -10.14 -10.80
N ILE A 17 28.60 -9.73 -9.91
CA ILE A 17 28.23 -10.51 -8.75
C ILE A 17 26.95 -11.26 -9.15
N PRO A 18 27.00 -12.60 -9.22
CA PRO A 18 25.87 -13.44 -9.57
C PRO A 18 24.81 -13.40 -8.46
N GLN A 19 23.53 -13.39 -8.87
CA GLN A 19 22.38 -13.82 -8.06
C GLN A 19 22.33 -13.34 -6.60
N ALA A 20 21.85 -12.11 -6.38
CA ALA A 20 21.23 -11.72 -5.12
C ALA A 20 20.33 -10.49 -5.33
N ILE A 21 19.31 -10.61 -6.17
CA ILE A 21 18.10 -9.78 -6.03
C ILE A 21 17.34 -10.42 -4.86
N SER A 22 17.74 -10.07 -3.63
CA SER A 22 17.04 -10.59 -2.45
C SER A 22 15.81 -9.73 -2.22
N SER A 23 14.67 -10.41 -2.38
CA SER A 23 13.38 -10.06 -1.76
C SER A 23 12.56 -8.96 -2.42
N PHE A 24 12.32 -9.09 -3.73
CA PHE A 24 11.05 -8.67 -4.33
C PHE A 24 10.38 -9.91 -4.93
N LEU A 25 9.46 -10.52 -4.20
CA LEU A 25 8.66 -11.65 -4.66
C LEU A 25 7.26 -11.56 -4.03
N ALA A 26 6.33 -11.02 -4.82
CA ALA A 26 4.92 -11.37 -4.74
C ALA A 26 4.74 -12.79 -5.26
N LEU A 27 4.08 -13.69 -4.51
CA LEU A 27 3.51 -14.95 -5.04
C LEU A 27 2.36 -15.48 -4.17
N VAL A 28 1.22 -14.80 -4.16
CA VAL A 28 -0.07 -15.29 -3.59
C VAL A 28 -0.43 -16.71 -4.05
N PRO A 29 -0.73 -17.66 -3.14
CA PRO A 29 -1.64 -18.76 -3.40
C PRO A 29 -2.92 -18.56 -2.57
N CYS A 30 -4.02 -18.37 -3.29
CA CYS A 30 -5.38 -18.26 -2.78
C CYS A 30 -5.79 -19.57 -2.07
N ASP A 31 -6.07 -19.53 -0.77
CA ASP A 31 -6.86 -20.57 -0.13
C ASP A 31 -7.45 -20.15 1.24
N TYR A 32 -8.72 -20.54 1.41
CA TYR A 32 -9.57 -20.63 2.60
C TYR A 32 -10.62 -19.54 2.94
N ALA A 33 -11.85 -20.00 2.71
CA ALA A 33 -13.13 -19.56 3.20
C ALA A 33 -13.39 -19.89 4.69
N THR A 34 -14.53 -19.37 5.16
CA THR A 34 -15.26 -19.60 6.43
C THR A 34 -14.82 -18.68 7.59
N SER A 35 -15.69 -17.97 8.32
CA SER A 35 -17.13 -18.11 8.55
C SER A 35 -17.73 -16.79 9.07
N PHE A 36 -18.94 -16.46 8.61
CA PHE A 36 -19.78 -15.38 9.12
C PHE A 36 -20.55 -15.85 10.37
N HIS A 37 -20.57 -15.05 11.44
CA HIS A 37 -21.67 -15.01 12.40
C HIS A 37 -22.15 -13.57 12.58
N SER A 38 -23.46 -13.41 12.37
CA SER A 38 -24.23 -12.18 12.46
C SER A 38 -24.20 -11.58 13.87
N CYS A 39 -24.06 -10.25 13.97
CA CYS A 39 -24.58 -9.51 15.12
C CYS A 39 -24.98 -8.07 14.72
N ASN A 40 -26.29 -7.82 14.90
CA ASN A 40 -27.01 -6.56 14.77
C ASN A 40 -26.54 -5.53 15.81
N GLY A 41 -26.53 -4.26 15.42
CA GLY A 41 -26.31 -3.12 16.33
C GLY A 41 -25.73 -1.91 15.61
N GLU A 42 -26.59 -1.03 15.09
CA GLU A 42 -26.23 0.08 14.18
C GLU A 42 -25.55 1.30 14.84
N HIS A 43 -25.31 1.31 16.15
CA HIS A 43 -24.81 2.53 16.84
C HIS A 43 -23.43 2.43 17.50
N SER A 44 -22.71 1.31 17.39
CA SER A 44 -21.38 1.15 18.02
C SER A 44 -20.19 1.01 17.05
N LYS A 45 -20.43 0.86 15.75
CA LYS A 45 -19.38 0.46 14.78
C LYS A 45 -18.52 1.61 14.23
N VAL A 46 -19.04 2.84 14.23
CA VAL A 46 -18.30 4.03 13.75
C VAL A 46 -17.14 4.40 14.70
N GLY A 47 -17.27 4.10 16.00
CA GLY A 47 -16.21 4.36 16.99
C GLY A 47 -15.01 3.40 16.93
N CYS A 48 -15.18 2.22 16.32
CA CYS A 48 -14.11 1.21 16.25
C CYS A 48 -13.09 1.54 15.15
N ILE A 49 -13.59 1.92 13.96
CA ILE A 49 -12.78 2.33 12.80
C ILE A 49 -11.95 3.59 13.14
N ARG A 50 -12.52 4.50 13.95
CA ARG A 50 -11.82 5.72 14.40
C ARG A 50 -10.56 5.44 15.22
N LYS A 51 -10.52 4.36 16.00
CA LYS A 51 -9.37 4.03 16.85
C LYS A 51 -8.27 3.31 16.08
N GLN A 52 -8.64 2.45 15.13
CA GLN A 52 -7.69 1.64 14.35
C GLN A 52 -6.90 2.50 13.36
N ILE A 53 -7.54 3.43 12.65
CA ILE A 53 -6.85 4.27 11.65
C ILE A 53 -5.92 5.30 12.31
N GLN A 54 -6.26 5.84 13.49
CA GLN A 54 -5.39 6.69 14.32
C GLN A 54 -4.06 6.05 14.71
N PHE A 55 -4.01 4.72 14.64
CA PHE A 55 -2.92 3.94 15.11
C PHE A 55 -1.89 3.57 14.02
N TYR A 56 -2.33 3.17 12.82
CA TYR A 56 -1.44 2.81 11.70
C TYR A 56 -0.42 3.90 11.31
N VAL A 57 -0.76 5.16 11.56
CA VAL A 57 0.10 6.29 11.23
C VAL A 57 1.16 6.59 12.28
N ARG A 58 0.91 6.20 13.52
CA ARG A 58 1.91 6.29 14.58
C ARG A 58 3.10 5.37 14.29
N VAL A 59 2.83 4.21 13.68
CA VAL A 59 3.83 3.24 13.21
C VAL A 59 4.68 3.81 12.08
N CYS A 60 4.05 4.39 11.05
CA CYS A 60 4.77 4.93 9.90
C CYS A 60 5.73 6.06 10.33
N VAL A 61 5.28 6.99 11.18
CA VAL A 61 6.13 8.12 11.60
C VAL A 61 7.33 7.68 12.46
N LEU A 62 7.20 6.61 13.25
CA LEU A 62 8.28 6.04 14.08
C LEU A 62 9.43 5.50 13.21
N ILE A 63 9.10 4.85 12.10
CA ILE A 63 10.06 4.37 11.10
C ILE A 63 10.76 5.55 10.39
N LEU A 64 10.05 6.67 10.23
CA LEU A 64 10.48 7.83 9.44
C LEU A 64 11.25 8.90 10.23
N SER A 65 11.48 8.69 11.53
CA SER A 65 12.15 9.66 12.41
C SER A 65 13.36 9.13 13.18
N LEU A 66 13.96 8.01 12.78
CA LEU A 66 15.10 7.41 13.49
C LEU A 66 16.46 7.93 12.95
N PRO A 67 17.16 8.86 13.64
CA PRO A 67 18.60 8.86 13.60
C PRO A 67 19.12 7.68 14.42
N ALA A 68 19.92 6.80 13.83
CA ALA A 68 20.72 5.72 14.43
C ALA A 68 20.53 5.46 15.95
N MET A 69 19.33 5.06 16.37
CA MET A 69 19.02 4.73 17.76
C MET A 69 18.85 3.22 17.85
N SER A 70 19.49 2.62 18.86
CA SER A 70 19.43 1.18 19.12
C SER A 70 17.97 0.70 19.20
N LEU A 71 17.70 -0.42 18.52
CA LEU A 71 16.40 -1.10 18.47
C LEU A 71 15.78 -1.30 19.87
N ALA A 72 16.62 -1.49 20.90
CA ALA A 72 16.20 -1.70 22.29
C ALA A 72 15.55 -0.46 22.96
N GLN A 73 15.91 0.75 22.54
CA GLN A 73 15.36 1.99 23.11
C GLN A 73 14.04 2.42 22.43
N ALA A 74 13.80 2.00 21.19
CA ALA A 74 12.54 2.26 20.48
C ALA A 74 11.35 1.54 21.13
N VAL A 75 11.58 0.38 21.74
CA VAL A 75 10.53 -0.46 22.38
C VAL A 75 9.91 0.19 23.62
N HIS A 76 10.66 1.07 24.33
CA HIS A 76 10.19 1.74 25.55
C HIS A 76 9.79 3.21 25.34
N ALA A 77 9.99 3.75 24.14
CA ALA A 77 9.56 5.10 23.82
C ALA A 77 8.03 5.14 23.73
N ARG A 78 7.40 6.05 24.49
CA ARG A 78 5.98 6.35 24.33
C ARG A 78 5.73 6.70 22.86
N VAL A 79 4.86 5.95 22.19
CA VAL A 79 4.47 6.21 20.80
C VAL A 79 4.03 7.69 20.69
N PRO A 80 4.75 8.53 19.93
CA PRO A 80 4.43 9.94 19.83
C PRO A 80 3.00 10.14 19.30
N GLU A 81 2.31 11.21 19.71
CA GLU A 81 1.02 11.54 19.12
C GLU A 81 1.19 11.71 17.60
N SER A 82 0.45 10.93 16.81
CA SER A 82 0.55 10.93 15.35
C SER A 82 0.03 12.21 14.71
N ASN A 83 -0.82 12.98 15.40
CA ASN A 83 -1.72 13.97 14.80
C ASN A 83 -2.62 13.39 13.69
N PHE A 84 -2.74 12.07 13.58
CA PHE A 84 -3.61 11.44 12.60
C PHE A 84 -5.08 11.61 13.02
N ASP A 85 -5.93 11.95 12.06
CA ASP A 85 -7.36 12.10 12.30
C ASP A 85 -8.15 11.00 11.56
N ALA A 86 -8.65 10.02 12.31
CA ALA A 86 -9.42 8.95 11.72
C ALA A 86 -10.80 9.36 11.20
N GLU A 87 -11.38 10.48 11.67
CA GLU A 87 -12.61 10.98 11.07
C GLU A 87 -12.34 11.54 9.67
N ARG A 88 -11.16 12.17 9.47
CA ARG A 88 -10.73 12.61 8.14
C ARG A 88 -10.46 11.43 7.21
N ALA A 89 -9.73 10.44 7.68
CA ALA A 89 -9.49 9.21 6.92
C ALA A 89 -10.81 8.51 6.56
N PHE A 90 -11.71 8.33 7.52
CA PHE A 90 -13.04 7.76 7.27
C PHE A 90 -13.87 8.64 6.31
N GLY A 91 -13.67 9.96 6.34
CA GLY A 91 -14.20 10.88 5.35
C GLY A 91 -13.73 10.57 3.92
N TYR A 92 -12.43 10.28 3.71
CA TYR A 92 -11.91 9.85 2.41
C TYR A 92 -12.46 8.49 1.98
N LEU A 93 -12.61 7.54 2.90
CA LEU A 93 -13.25 6.25 2.62
C LEU A 93 -14.68 6.45 2.11
N ARG A 94 -15.49 7.26 2.81
CA ARG A 94 -16.86 7.56 2.39
C ARG A 94 -16.92 8.26 1.04
N GLN A 95 -16.00 9.17 0.73
CA GLN A 95 -15.94 9.81 -0.59
C GLN A 95 -15.68 8.81 -1.70
N GLN A 96 -14.70 7.92 -1.53
CA GLN A 96 -14.40 6.86 -2.51
C GLN A 96 -15.60 5.96 -2.74
N VAL A 97 -16.26 5.50 -1.67
CA VAL A 97 -17.45 4.64 -1.76
C VAL A 97 -18.62 5.39 -2.42
N ALA A 98 -18.77 6.69 -2.17
CA ALA A 98 -19.84 7.51 -2.74
C ALA A 98 -19.68 7.71 -4.26
N PHE A 99 -18.48 7.60 -4.82
CA PHE A 99 -18.27 7.59 -6.26
C PHE A 99 -18.83 6.31 -6.91
N GLY A 100 -18.91 5.21 -6.15
CA GLY A 100 -19.31 3.89 -6.60
C GLY A 100 -18.11 2.94 -6.79
N PRO A 101 -18.33 1.73 -7.34
CA PRO A 101 -17.26 0.79 -7.66
C PRO A 101 -16.21 1.42 -8.57
N ARG A 102 -14.94 1.43 -8.14
CA ARG A 102 -13.80 1.99 -8.89
C ARG A 102 -13.24 0.96 -9.87
N VAL A 103 -14.11 0.34 -10.66
CA VAL A 103 -13.67 -0.60 -11.70
C VAL A 103 -12.81 0.18 -12.71
N PRO A 104 -11.62 -0.31 -13.07
CA PRO A 104 -10.71 0.39 -13.99
C PRO A 104 -11.41 0.86 -15.27
N GLY A 105 -11.27 2.15 -15.58
CA GLY A 105 -11.93 2.80 -16.72
C GLY A 105 -13.35 3.34 -16.47
N SER A 106 -13.92 3.15 -15.28
CA SER A 106 -15.19 3.77 -14.89
C SER A 106 -15.05 5.24 -14.46
N ALA A 107 -16.15 5.99 -14.43
CA ALA A 107 -16.17 7.36 -13.91
C ALA A 107 -15.76 7.44 -12.43
N ALA A 108 -16.15 6.44 -11.61
CA ALA A 108 -15.78 6.38 -10.20
C ALA A 108 -14.27 6.15 -10.00
N HIS A 109 -13.66 5.34 -10.87
CA HIS A 109 -12.22 5.14 -10.93
C HIS A 109 -11.50 6.46 -11.25
N GLU A 110 -11.95 7.18 -12.27
CA GLU A 110 -11.39 8.49 -12.63
C GLU A 110 -11.52 9.52 -11.50
N GLN A 111 -12.69 9.61 -10.88
CA GLN A 111 -12.94 10.50 -9.73
C GLN A 111 -12.03 10.17 -8.54
N THR A 112 -11.77 8.87 -8.30
CA THR A 112 -10.88 8.42 -7.22
C THR A 112 -9.43 8.80 -7.51
N ARG A 113 -8.94 8.65 -8.74
CA ARG A 113 -7.59 9.13 -9.12
C ARG A 113 -7.46 10.63 -8.91
N ALA A 114 -8.47 11.40 -9.33
CA ALA A 114 -8.49 12.85 -9.16
C ALA A 114 -8.47 13.25 -7.67
N LEU A 115 -9.25 12.56 -6.82
CA LEU A 115 -9.22 12.75 -5.37
C LEU A 115 -7.82 12.51 -4.80
N ILE A 116 -7.18 11.39 -5.15
CA ILE A 116 -5.85 11.02 -4.66
C ILE A 116 -4.83 12.08 -5.06
N LEU A 117 -4.68 12.34 -6.37
CA LEU A 117 -3.68 13.27 -6.89
C LEU A 117 -3.86 14.67 -6.29
N ARG A 118 -5.10 15.17 -6.27
CA ARG A 118 -5.41 16.48 -5.68
C ARG A 118 -5.01 16.56 -4.21
N THR A 119 -5.38 15.56 -3.42
CA THR A 119 -5.08 15.54 -1.97
C THR A 119 -3.57 15.51 -1.73
N LEU A 120 -2.82 14.71 -2.48
CA LEU A 120 -1.37 14.65 -2.39
C LEU A 120 -0.72 16.00 -2.77
N SER A 121 -1.15 16.61 -3.87
CA SER A 121 -0.65 17.94 -4.29
C SER A 121 -0.94 19.02 -3.25
N GLU A 122 -2.15 19.03 -2.68
CA GLU A 122 -2.54 19.94 -1.58
C GLU A 122 -1.68 19.73 -0.32
N CYS A 123 -1.17 18.51 -0.11
CA CYS A 123 -0.22 18.17 0.95
C CYS A 123 1.26 18.37 0.55
N GLY A 124 1.53 19.04 -0.59
CA GLY A 124 2.88 19.39 -1.01
C GLY A 124 3.74 18.23 -1.52
N PHE A 125 3.12 17.11 -1.92
CA PHE A 125 3.81 16.02 -2.60
C PHE A 125 4.04 16.39 -4.08
N THR A 126 5.16 15.96 -4.64
CA THR A 126 5.33 15.91 -6.10
C THR A 126 4.61 14.67 -6.62
N THR A 127 3.53 14.89 -7.38
CA THR A 127 2.68 13.82 -7.90
C THR A 127 3.02 13.46 -9.33
N SER A 128 3.01 12.17 -9.66
CA SER A 128 3.10 11.66 -11.03
C SER A 128 2.13 10.51 -11.24
N VAL A 129 1.78 10.27 -12.51
CA VAL A 129 0.97 9.13 -12.95
C VAL A 129 1.85 8.26 -13.82
N GLN A 130 1.94 6.98 -13.49
CA GLN A 130 2.57 5.96 -14.31
C GLN A 130 1.47 5.18 -15.03
N GLU A 131 1.31 5.46 -16.31
CA GLU A 131 0.33 4.80 -17.18
C GLU A 131 0.88 3.50 -17.74
N PHE A 132 0.03 2.49 -17.87
CA PHE A 132 0.36 1.21 -18.49
C PHE A 132 -0.87 0.55 -19.12
N GLU A 133 -0.65 -0.51 -19.88
CA GLU A 133 -1.71 -1.39 -20.38
C GLU A 133 -1.44 -2.82 -19.91
N ALA A 134 -2.50 -3.51 -19.48
CA ALA A 134 -2.43 -4.90 -19.09
C ALA A 134 -3.72 -5.63 -19.46
N TYR A 135 -3.62 -6.92 -19.80
CA TYR A 135 -4.80 -7.77 -19.93
C TYR A 135 -5.34 -8.07 -18.53
N ALA A 136 -6.57 -7.65 -18.26
CA ALA A 136 -7.27 -7.85 -16.99
C ALA A 136 -8.20 -9.07 -17.09
N PRO A 137 -7.87 -10.22 -16.49
CA PRO A 137 -8.63 -11.46 -16.69
C PRO A 137 -10.12 -11.36 -16.37
N ALA A 138 -10.48 -10.75 -15.23
CA ALA A 138 -11.87 -10.62 -14.79
C ALA A 138 -12.71 -9.76 -15.76
N MET A 139 -12.08 -8.75 -16.36
CA MET A 139 -12.69 -7.85 -17.35
C MET A 139 -12.64 -8.39 -18.78
N LYS A 140 -11.84 -9.45 -19.05
CA LYS A 140 -11.67 -10.11 -20.36
C LYS A 140 -11.22 -9.17 -21.48
N GLN A 141 -10.41 -8.16 -21.15
CA GLN A 141 -9.92 -7.18 -22.11
C GLN A 141 -8.59 -6.58 -21.66
N VAL A 142 -7.89 -5.92 -22.59
CA VAL A 142 -6.76 -5.04 -22.26
C VAL A 142 -7.32 -3.73 -21.73
N VAL A 143 -6.82 -3.31 -20.57
CA VAL A 143 -7.27 -2.10 -19.88
C VAL A 143 -6.07 -1.20 -19.63
N ARG A 144 -6.29 0.12 -19.72
CA ARG A 144 -5.33 1.13 -19.30
C ARG A 144 -5.35 1.24 -17.77
N GLY A 145 -4.19 1.04 -17.15
CA GLY A 145 -3.96 1.20 -15.72
C GLY A 145 -3.14 2.45 -15.40
N PHE A 146 -3.31 2.97 -14.18
CA PHE A 146 -2.73 4.23 -13.74
C PHE A 146 -2.23 4.12 -12.30
N ASN A 147 -0.96 3.77 -12.12
CA ASN A 147 -0.33 3.87 -10.80
C ASN A 147 -0.15 5.36 -10.46
N LEU A 148 -0.53 5.76 -9.25
CA LEU A 148 -0.41 7.14 -8.78
C LEU A 148 0.71 7.21 -7.75
N ILE A 149 1.64 8.16 -7.92
CA ILE A 149 2.83 8.25 -7.09
C ILE A 149 2.93 9.66 -6.54
N GLY A 150 3.08 9.80 -5.22
CA GLY A 150 3.40 11.06 -4.55
C GLY A 150 4.73 10.94 -3.83
N ILE A 151 5.67 11.85 -4.10
CA ILE A 151 6.98 11.91 -3.42
C ILE A 151 7.05 13.11 -2.48
N TYR A 152 7.55 12.88 -1.26
CA TYR A 152 7.81 13.92 -0.26
C TYR A 152 9.14 13.70 0.47
N PRO A 153 9.96 14.74 0.69
CA PRO A 153 9.79 16.09 0.17
C PRO A 153 10.02 16.13 -1.37
N PRO A 154 9.50 17.16 -2.07
CA PRO A 154 9.72 17.33 -3.51
C PRO A 154 11.19 17.22 -3.93
N GLY A 155 11.46 16.51 -5.03
CA GLY A 155 12.80 16.32 -5.56
C GLY A 155 13.68 15.31 -4.82
N SER A 156 13.16 14.63 -3.79
CA SER A 156 13.88 13.56 -3.11
C SER A 156 13.74 12.20 -3.81
N ARG A 157 14.59 11.24 -3.40
CA ARG A 157 14.48 9.83 -3.73
C ARG A 157 13.96 9.12 -2.50
N ALA A 158 12.84 8.41 -2.63
CA ALA A 158 12.15 7.81 -1.49
C ALA A 158 12.97 6.69 -0.85
N HIS A 159 13.06 6.70 0.48
CA HIS A 159 13.61 5.59 1.26
C HIS A 159 12.51 4.66 1.78
N VAL A 160 11.30 5.18 1.95
CA VAL A 160 10.13 4.41 2.36
C VAL A 160 9.02 4.52 1.33
N ILE A 161 8.42 3.40 0.95
CA ILE A 161 7.21 3.33 0.14
C ILE A 161 6.05 2.87 1.04
N LEU A 162 5.00 3.67 1.10
CA LEU A 162 3.71 3.27 1.66
C LEU A 162 2.73 3.12 0.52
N SER A 163 2.04 1.97 0.43
CA SER A 163 1.19 1.66 -0.70
C SER A 163 -0.18 1.12 -0.34
N ALA A 164 -1.11 1.25 -1.28
CA ALA A 164 -2.43 0.63 -1.26
C ALA A 164 -2.91 0.49 -2.71
N HIS A 165 -3.78 -0.47 -3.01
CA HIS A 165 -4.52 -0.45 -4.28
C HIS A 165 -5.78 0.41 -4.16
N TYR A 166 -6.25 0.98 -5.27
CA TYR A 166 -7.44 1.86 -5.25
C TYR A 166 -8.58 1.41 -6.17
N ASP A 167 -8.31 0.46 -7.08
CA ASP A 167 -9.36 -0.14 -7.90
C ASP A 167 -10.34 -0.98 -7.06
N THR A 168 -11.40 -1.46 -7.70
CA THR A 168 -12.31 -2.45 -7.12
C THR A 168 -12.48 -3.61 -8.07
N ARG A 169 -12.65 -4.81 -7.52
CA ARG A 169 -13.15 -5.97 -8.28
C ARG A 169 -14.36 -5.65 -9.14
N CYS A 170 -14.30 -6.05 -10.40
CA CYS A 170 -15.43 -5.90 -11.33
C CYS A 170 -16.53 -6.98 -11.14
N ILE A 171 -16.26 -8.00 -10.32
CA ILE A 171 -17.17 -9.12 -10.03
C ILE A 171 -17.13 -9.46 -8.54
N ALA A 172 -18.25 -9.93 -8.00
CA ALA A 172 -18.39 -10.29 -6.59
C ALA A 172 -18.63 -11.81 -6.45
N GLU A 173 -17.74 -12.62 -7.03
CA GLU A 173 -17.98 -14.05 -7.23
C GLU A 173 -18.23 -14.85 -5.94
N LEU A 174 -17.78 -14.31 -4.80
CA LEU A 174 -17.96 -14.89 -3.46
C LEU A 174 -19.25 -14.43 -2.76
N ASP A 175 -20.09 -13.60 -3.39
CA ASP A 175 -21.33 -13.12 -2.78
C ASP A 175 -22.26 -14.32 -2.45
N PRO A 176 -22.81 -14.42 -1.22
CA PRO A 176 -23.72 -15.49 -0.86
C PRO A 176 -25.02 -15.45 -1.67
N ASN A 177 -25.42 -14.29 -2.19
CA ASN A 177 -26.53 -14.15 -3.11
C ASN A 177 -26.04 -14.33 -4.56
N PRO A 178 -26.42 -15.41 -5.27
CA PRO A 178 -25.98 -15.66 -6.64
C PRO A 178 -26.31 -14.52 -7.62
N ALA A 179 -27.42 -13.80 -7.40
CA ALA A 179 -27.84 -12.69 -8.26
C ALA A 179 -26.88 -11.47 -8.21
N ARG A 180 -25.97 -11.43 -7.24
CA ARG A 180 -24.99 -10.35 -7.07
C ARG A 180 -23.60 -10.70 -7.57
N ARG A 181 -23.34 -11.97 -7.93
CA ARG A 181 -21.98 -12.46 -8.22
C ARG A 181 -21.34 -11.87 -9.46
N GLU A 182 -22.15 -11.36 -10.38
CA GLU A 182 -21.70 -10.68 -11.60
C GLU A 182 -21.57 -9.16 -11.44
N LEU A 183 -21.92 -8.61 -10.26
CA LEU A 183 -21.85 -7.18 -10.00
C LEU A 183 -20.47 -6.78 -9.43
N PRO A 184 -19.98 -5.56 -9.73
CA PRO A 184 -18.80 -5.01 -9.07
C PRO A 184 -19.00 -4.83 -7.56
N ILE A 185 -17.90 -4.95 -6.81
CA ILE A 185 -17.92 -4.65 -5.36
C ILE A 185 -17.71 -3.15 -5.10
N LEU A 186 -18.27 -2.64 -4.00
CA LEU A 186 -18.01 -1.27 -3.56
C LEU A 186 -16.57 -1.07 -3.06
N GLY A 187 -15.88 -2.13 -2.62
CA GLY A 187 -14.50 -2.09 -2.14
C GLY A 187 -14.28 -1.11 -0.97
N ALA A 188 -15.17 -1.09 0.02
CA ALA A 188 -15.02 -0.17 1.15
C ALA A 188 -13.81 -0.53 2.02
N ASN A 189 -13.61 -1.82 2.29
CA ASN A 189 -12.42 -2.32 2.97
C ASN A 189 -11.32 -2.67 1.96
N ASP A 190 -11.70 -3.40 0.92
CA ASP A 190 -10.86 -3.83 -0.20
C ASP A 190 -10.60 -2.67 -1.18
N GLY A 191 -9.44 -2.04 -1.02
CA GLY A 191 -9.02 -0.80 -1.70
C GLY A 191 -9.23 0.48 -0.88
N ALA A 192 -10.48 0.91 -0.62
CA ALA A 192 -10.72 2.27 -0.11
C ALA A 192 -10.15 2.52 1.30
N SER A 193 -9.98 1.47 2.12
CA SER A 193 -9.44 1.57 3.48
C SER A 193 -7.96 1.97 3.50
N GLY A 194 -7.13 1.31 2.68
CA GLY A 194 -5.71 1.61 2.54
C GLY A 194 -5.51 3.01 1.97
N VAL A 195 -6.24 3.34 0.90
CA VAL A 195 -6.20 4.68 0.29
C VAL A 195 -6.54 5.76 1.32
N ALA A 196 -7.60 5.57 2.10
CA ALA A 196 -8.04 6.52 3.11
C ALA A 196 -6.97 6.79 4.19
N VAL A 197 -6.27 5.74 4.64
CA VAL A 197 -5.14 5.88 5.57
C VAL A 197 -4.02 6.70 4.93
N LEU A 198 -3.65 6.38 3.68
CA LEU A 198 -2.57 7.07 2.98
C LEU A 198 -2.87 8.56 2.70
N LEU A 199 -4.12 8.90 2.39
CA LEU A 199 -4.50 10.29 2.15
C LEU A 199 -4.44 11.16 3.41
N GLU A 200 -4.80 10.60 4.57
CA GLU A 200 -4.63 11.31 5.84
C GLU A 200 -3.17 11.29 6.32
N LEU A 201 -2.40 10.24 6.00
CA LEU A 201 -0.94 10.22 6.18
C LEU A 201 -0.25 11.36 5.44
N ALA A 202 -0.66 11.64 4.20
CA ALA A 202 -0.11 12.74 3.42
C ALA A 202 -0.22 14.08 4.18
N ARG A 203 -1.36 14.34 4.84
CA ARG A 203 -1.56 15.52 5.68
C ARG A 203 -0.64 15.52 6.91
N VAL A 204 -0.50 14.37 7.59
CA VAL A 204 0.39 14.24 8.75
C VAL A 204 1.84 14.48 8.37
N ILE A 205 2.31 13.90 7.26
CA ILE A 205 3.66 14.08 6.72
C ILE A 205 3.90 15.55 6.40
N HIS A 206 2.96 16.19 5.69
CA HIS A 206 3.05 17.61 5.35
C HIS A 206 3.22 18.53 6.58
N GLN A 207 2.49 18.23 7.66
CA GLN A 207 2.57 19.01 8.90
C GLN A 207 3.89 18.80 9.64
N ARG A 208 4.51 17.63 9.49
CA ARG A 208 5.83 17.31 10.05
C ARG A 208 6.93 17.73 9.07
N LYS A 209 7.06 19.04 8.83
CA LYS A 209 8.06 19.63 7.91
C LYS A 209 9.52 19.22 8.16
N ALA A 210 9.84 18.67 9.34
CA ALA A 210 11.17 18.18 9.73
C ALA A 210 11.32 16.65 9.59
N LEU A 211 10.50 15.99 8.77
CA LEU A 211 10.71 14.58 8.46
C LEU A 211 12.00 14.43 7.65
N ASN A 212 12.98 13.73 8.22
CA ASN A 212 14.28 13.53 7.58
C ASN A 212 14.29 12.37 6.57
N THR A 213 13.24 11.56 6.54
CA THR A 213 13.13 10.39 5.66
C THR A 213 12.23 10.68 4.48
N PRO A 214 12.77 10.67 3.24
CA PRO A 214 11.98 10.71 2.02
C PRO A 214 11.00 9.55 1.88
N ILE A 215 9.76 9.85 1.49
CA ILE A 215 8.65 8.91 1.39
C ILE A 215 8.01 8.99 0.02
N ALA A 216 7.61 7.83 -0.49
CA ALA A 216 6.63 7.73 -1.55
C ALA A 216 5.32 7.18 -1.02
N LEU A 217 4.21 7.81 -1.41
CA LEU A 217 2.87 7.22 -1.34
C LEU A 217 2.53 6.70 -2.73
N VAL A 218 2.25 5.40 -2.84
CA VAL A 218 2.02 4.72 -4.13
C VAL A 218 0.66 4.05 -4.12
N PHE A 219 -0.17 4.39 -5.11
CA PHE A 219 -1.52 3.84 -5.26
C PHE A 219 -1.55 2.96 -6.50
N PHE A 220 -1.69 1.65 -6.30
CA PHE A 220 -1.68 0.67 -7.37
C PHE A 220 -3.05 0.56 -8.03
N ASP A 221 -3.04 0.45 -9.36
CA ASP A 221 -4.23 0.16 -10.16
C ASP A 221 -4.21 -1.28 -10.67
N LEU A 222 -5.37 -1.79 -11.08
CA LEU A 222 -5.53 -3.16 -11.61
C LEU A 222 -4.96 -4.24 -10.67
N GLU A 223 -5.13 -4.07 -9.35
CA GLU A 223 -4.72 -5.10 -8.39
C GLU A 223 -5.72 -6.26 -8.42
N ASP A 224 -7.02 -5.95 -8.46
CA ASP A 224 -8.07 -6.90 -8.13
C ASP A 224 -8.84 -7.40 -9.38
N GLN A 225 -8.15 -7.56 -10.50
CA GLN A 225 -8.77 -8.02 -11.77
C GLN A 225 -8.34 -9.42 -12.21
N GLY A 226 -7.77 -10.21 -11.30
CA GLY A 226 -7.40 -11.60 -11.56
C GLY A 226 -8.58 -12.57 -11.58
N LEU A 227 -8.33 -13.80 -12.06
CA LEU A 227 -9.31 -14.89 -12.10
C LEU A 227 -8.72 -16.20 -11.60
N GLY A 228 -9.51 -16.93 -10.79
CA GLY A 228 -9.14 -18.25 -10.29
C GLY A 228 -7.84 -18.23 -9.47
N ALA A 229 -7.12 -19.34 -9.49
CA ALA A 229 -5.87 -19.49 -8.76
C ALA A 229 -4.64 -18.89 -9.48
N ASP A 230 -4.80 -18.29 -10.66
CA ASP A 230 -3.67 -17.69 -11.39
C ASP A 230 -3.33 -16.30 -10.82
N SER A 231 -2.39 -16.28 -9.88
CA SER A 231 -1.90 -15.05 -9.24
C SER A 231 -1.28 -14.04 -10.20
N ARG A 232 -0.94 -14.43 -11.44
CA ARG A 232 -0.40 -13.50 -12.45
C ARG A 232 -1.44 -12.51 -12.97
N GLY A 233 -2.73 -12.82 -12.78
CA GLY A 233 -3.85 -11.94 -13.14
C GLY A 233 -4.12 -10.82 -12.14
N PHE A 234 -3.56 -10.93 -10.93
CA PHE A 234 -3.67 -9.94 -9.86
C PHE A 234 -2.44 -9.02 -9.84
N CYS A 235 -2.53 -7.93 -9.06
CA CYS A 235 -1.39 -7.05 -8.77
C CYS A 235 -0.74 -6.46 -10.03
N LEU A 236 -1.51 -6.20 -11.11
CA LEU A 236 -0.94 -5.79 -12.39
C LEU A 236 -0.19 -4.46 -12.29
N GLY A 237 -0.73 -3.50 -11.52
CA GLY A 237 -0.08 -2.21 -11.27
C GLY A 237 1.23 -2.33 -10.49
N SER A 238 1.26 -3.07 -9.39
CA SER A 238 2.50 -3.23 -8.60
C SER A 238 3.56 -4.02 -9.36
N ARG A 239 3.17 -5.01 -10.17
CA ARG A 239 4.06 -5.72 -11.10
C ARG A 239 4.65 -4.77 -12.15
N TYR A 240 3.82 -3.91 -12.74
CA TYR A 240 4.29 -2.94 -13.71
C TYR A 240 5.27 -1.94 -13.08
N LEU A 241 4.97 -1.44 -11.87
CA LEU A 241 5.87 -0.54 -11.15
C LEU A 241 7.22 -1.22 -10.86
N ALA A 242 7.21 -2.45 -10.35
CA ALA A 242 8.42 -3.19 -10.01
C ALA A 242 9.31 -3.44 -11.24
N ALA A 243 8.70 -3.69 -12.41
CA ALA A 243 9.43 -3.84 -13.67
C ALA A 243 9.93 -2.50 -14.26
N ASN A 244 9.31 -1.38 -13.89
CA ASN A 244 9.55 -0.06 -14.46
C ASN A 244 9.70 1.00 -13.35
N LEU A 245 10.59 0.76 -12.39
CA LEU A 245 10.78 1.64 -11.24
C LEU A 245 11.21 3.04 -11.70
N PRO A 246 10.44 4.10 -11.36
CA PRO A 246 10.88 5.47 -11.59
C PRO A 246 12.19 5.73 -10.82
N PRO A 247 13.08 6.61 -11.32
CA PRO A 247 14.33 6.92 -10.62
C PRO A 247 14.11 7.36 -9.16
N ALA A 248 13.01 8.07 -8.86
CA ALA A 248 12.66 8.51 -7.51
C ALA A 248 12.40 7.36 -6.52
N LEU A 249 12.19 6.13 -7.00
CA LEU A 249 11.89 4.94 -6.21
C LEU A 249 12.98 3.87 -6.30
N ILE A 250 14.19 4.15 -6.80
CA ILE A 250 15.25 3.12 -6.92
C ILE A 250 15.97 2.84 -5.60
N ASP A 251 16.00 3.80 -4.66
CA ASP A 251 16.77 3.71 -3.39
C ASP A 251 15.88 3.44 -2.16
N PHE A 252 14.66 2.92 -2.36
CA PHE A 252 13.81 2.58 -1.22
C PHE A 252 14.35 1.34 -0.50
N GLU A 253 14.23 1.35 0.82
CA GLU A 253 14.66 0.24 1.70
C GLU A 253 13.48 -0.42 2.40
N ILE A 254 12.38 0.33 2.58
CA ILE A 254 11.21 -0.12 3.32
C ILE A 254 9.96 0.01 2.43
N GLY A 255 9.19 -1.07 2.34
CA GLY A 255 7.87 -1.09 1.71
C GLY A 255 6.82 -1.54 2.73
N ILE A 256 5.73 -0.79 2.85
CA ILE A 256 4.57 -1.16 3.68
C ILE A 256 3.32 -1.02 2.83
N ASN A 257 2.63 -2.14 2.59
CA ASN A 257 1.36 -2.16 1.87
C ASN A 257 0.19 -2.20 2.86
N LEU A 258 -0.82 -1.36 2.63
CA LEU A 258 -2.05 -1.30 3.41
C LEU A 258 -3.18 -1.86 2.58
N ASP A 259 -3.67 -3.02 3.00
CA ASP A 259 -4.76 -3.71 2.33
C ASP A 259 -5.77 -4.24 3.36
N MET A 260 -7.05 -4.00 3.10
CA MET A 260 -8.18 -4.36 3.95
C MET A 260 -8.05 -3.95 5.44
N VAL A 261 -7.51 -2.76 5.71
CA VAL A 261 -7.20 -2.24 7.07
C VAL A 261 -8.36 -1.51 7.78
N GLY A 262 -9.57 -1.61 7.25
CA GLY A 262 -10.78 -0.93 7.75
C GLY A 262 -11.84 -1.85 8.36
N ASP A 263 -11.54 -3.13 8.58
CA ASP A 263 -12.49 -4.09 9.15
C ASP A 263 -12.85 -3.75 10.61
N ALA A 264 -14.12 -3.88 11.00
CA ALA A 264 -14.56 -3.59 12.37
C ALA A 264 -14.00 -4.58 13.40
N GLN A 265 -13.69 -5.81 12.98
CA GLN A 265 -13.11 -6.89 13.77
C GLN A 265 -11.72 -7.28 13.22
N LEU A 266 -10.95 -6.27 12.81
CA LEU A 266 -9.65 -6.47 12.19
C LEU A 266 -8.69 -7.28 13.05
N THR A 267 -8.09 -8.30 12.44
CA THR A 267 -6.99 -9.06 13.01
C THR A 267 -5.90 -9.16 11.96
N LEU A 268 -4.70 -8.73 12.32
CA LEU A 268 -3.51 -8.74 11.47
C LEU A 268 -2.50 -9.74 12.05
N PRO A 269 -2.44 -10.98 11.52
CA PRO A 269 -1.31 -11.87 11.75
C PRO A 269 -0.12 -11.50 10.85
N TYR A 270 1.06 -12.06 11.11
CA TYR A 270 2.20 -11.92 10.20
C TYR A 270 1.87 -12.54 8.84
N GLU A 271 1.72 -11.72 7.80
CA GLU A 271 1.59 -12.21 6.43
C GLU A 271 2.86 -12.98 6.05
N ALA A 272 2.69 -14.16 5.44
CA ALA A 272 3.75 -15.14 5.29
C ALA A 272 4.91 -14.65 4.41
N PHE A 273 4.66 -13.96 3.30
CA PHE A 273 5.70 -13.42 2.42
C PHE A 273 6.41 -12.24 3.06
N SER A 274 5.69 -11.37 3.74
CA SER A 274 6.23 -10.23 4.49
C SER A 274 7.19 -10.71 5.57
N PHE A 275 6.78 -11.72 6.35
CA PHE A 275 7.63 -12.30 7.38
C PHE A 275 8.84 -13.06 6.83
N GLN A 276 8.69 -13.68 5.65
CA GLN A 276 9.81 -14.33 4.97
C GLN A 276 10.81 -13.30 4.40
N ALA A 277 10.31 -12.20 3.83
CA ALA A 277 11.12 -11.20 3.14
C ALA A 277 11.78 -10.19 4.09
N ALA A 278 11.08 -9.80 5.16
CA ALA A 278 11.49 -8.74 6.08
C ALA A 278 11.04 -9.03 7.53
N PRO A 279 11.51 -10.13 8.16
CA PRO A 279 11.07 -10.55 9.49
C PRO A 279 11.29 -9.46 10.56
N GLU A 280 12.45 -8.80 10.54
CA GLU A 280 12.79 -7.74 11.51
C GLU A 280 11.84 -6.53 11.41
N LEU A 281 11.49 -6.13 10.18
CA LEU A 281 10.54 -5.03 9.95
C LEU A 281 9.13 -5.42 10.41
N VAL A 282 8.68 -6.64 10.09
CA VAL A 282 7.37 -7.15 10.51
C VAL A 282 7.29 -7.21 12.03
N GLU A 283 8.30 -7.78 12.69
CA GLU A 283 8.35 -7.84 14.15
C GLU A 283 8.35 -6.45 14.78
N ALA A 284 9.12 -5.50 14.24
CA ALA A 284 9.13 -4.12 14.73
C ALA A 284 7.74 -3.45 14.59
N ILE A 285 7.08 -3.60 13.44
CA ILE A 285 5.74 -3.05 13.19
C ILE A 285 4.73 -3.65 14.17
N TRP A 286 4.77 -4.95 14.41
CA TRP A 286 3.85 -5.62 15.34
C TRP A 286 4.19 -5.38 16.80
N GLU A 287 5.44 -5.14 17.16
CA GLU A 287 5.81 -4.73 18.51
C GLU A 287 5.18 -3.37 18.81
N ILE A 288 5.35 -2.39 17.92
CA ILE A 288 4.69 -1.09 18.03
C ILE A 288 3.16 -1.28 17.99
N GLY A 289 2.70 -2.11 17.06
CA GLY A 289 1.32 -2.61 16.86
C GLY A 289 0.61 -2.97 18.16
N ALA A 290 1.20 -3.96 18.84
CA ALA A 290 0.65 -4.55 20.05
C ALA A 290 0.65 -3.59 21.25
N GLN A 291 1.49 -2.55 21.25
CA GLN A 291 1.46 -1.52 22.30
C GLN A 291 0.19 -0.67 22.26
N VAL A 292 -0.52 -0.61 21.13
CA VAL A 292 -1.79 0.13 21.04
C VAL A 292 -2.99 -0.78 20.97
N ASP A 293 -2.92 -1.86 20.17
CA ASP A 293 -3.97 -2.86 20.16
C ASP A 293 -3.42 -4.26 19.87
N SER A 294 -3.17 -5.00 20.95
CA SER A 294 -2.69 -6.38 20.90
C SER A 294 -3.74 -7.39 20.42
N ALA A 295 -5.03 -7.01 20.36
CA ALA A 295 -6.05 -7.86 19.76
C ALA A 295 -6.04 -7.75 18.22
N VAL A 296 -5.65 -6.59 17.68
CA VAL A 296 -5.49 -6.39 16.23
C VAL A 296 -4.14 -6.93 15.75
N PHE A 297 -3.02 -6.58 16.40
CA PHE A 297 -1.68 -6.97 15.98
C PHE A 297 -1.25 -8.28 16.64
N VAL A 298 -1.64 -9.40 16.03
CA VAL A 298 -1.41 -10.72 16.61
C VAL A 298 -0.07 -11.28 16.14
N LYS A 299 0.85 -11.51 17.08
CA LYS A 299 2.18 -12.08 16.83
C LYS A 299 2.12 -13.58 16.56
N ARG A 300 1.48 -13.96 15.44
CA ARG A 300 1.39 -15.34 14.92
C ARG A 300 1.49 -15.32 13.41
N LYS A 301 2.03 -16.39 12.83
CA LYS A 301 2.04 -16.57 11.38
C LYS A 301 0.61 -16.66 10.83
N GLY A 302 0.33 -15.86 9.82
CA GLY A 302 -0.92 -15.80 9.07
C GLY A 302 -0.83 -16.52 7.72
N PRO A 303 -1.89 -16.39 6.90
CA PRO A 303 -1.87 -16.87 5.53
C PRO A 303 -0.86 -16.10 4.68
N ALA A 304 -0.51 -16.70 3.55
CA ALA A 304 0.13 -16.01 2.44
C ALA A 304 -0.98 -15.37 1.60
N VAL A 305 -0.94 -14.05 1.41
CA VAL A 305 -2.00 -13.29 0.74
C VAL A 305 -1.41 -12.47 -0.39
#